data_AF-A0A7V4NZF8-F1
#
_entry.id   AF-A0A7V4NZF8-F1
#
_cell.length_a   1.000
_cell.length_b   1.000
_cell.length_c   1.000
_cell.angle_alpha   90.00
_cell.angle_beta   90.00
_cell.angle_gamma   90.00
#
_symmetry.space_group_name_H-M   'P 1'
#
loop_
_entity.id
_entity.type
_entity.pdbx_description
1 polymer ?
#
loop_
_entity_poly.entity_id
_entity_poly.type
_entity_poly.pdbx_seq_one_letter_code
_entity_poly.pdbx_strand_id
1 'polypeptide(L)' 'MIKVRPRPNEPIQQVLRRLKKLCEREGVLREMKRTAYYEKPSDRRRRNFRKARRRLQKMLATETVS' A
#
# COMPACT_ATOMS: atom_id res chain seq x y z
N MET A 1 10.07 0.91 -10.42
CA MET A 1 11.15 1.75 -9.86
C MET A 1 10.58 3.11 -9.53
N ILE A 2 10.54 3.50 -8.25
CA ILE A 2 9.99 4.80 -7.85
C ILE A 2 11.05 5.87 -8.11
N LYS A 3 10.75 6.82 -9.01
CA LYS A 3 11.64 7.95 -9.33
C LYS A 3 10.83 9.25 -9.27
N VAL A 4 11.30 10.21 -8.48
CA VAL A 4 10.76 11.58 -8.44
C VAL A 4 11.81 12.50 -9.03
N ARG A 5 11.43 13.28 -10.06
CA ARG A 5 12.26 14.36 -10.57
C ARG A 5 11.87 15.68 -9.86
N PRO A 6 12.85 16.49 -9.43
CA PRO A 6 12.57 17.81 -8.90
C PRO A 6 12.03 18.72 -10.01
N ARG A 7 11.10 19.62 -9.65
CA ARG A 7 10.64 20.69 -10.55
C ARG A 7 11.53 21.93 -10.34
N PRO A 8 11.67 22.81 -11.35
CA PRO A 8 12.36 24.09 -11.16
C PRO A 8 11.67 24.89 -10.05
N ASN A 9 12.46 25.53 -9.18
CA ASN A 9 12.05 26.29 -8.00
C ASN A 9 11.30 25.51 -6.91
N GLU A 10 11.38 24.18 -6.88
CA GLU A 10 10.77 23.39 -5.81
C GLU A 10 11.73 23.20 -4.62
N PRO A 11 11.31 23.51 -3.38
CA PRO A 11 12.13 23.24 -2.19
C PRO A 11 12.27 21.72 -1.97
N ILE A 12 13.44 21.30 -1.51
CA ILE A 12 13.80 19.88 -1.30
C ILE A 12 12.75 19.14 -0.44
N GLN A 13 12.20 19.81 0.57
CA GLN A 13 11.17 19.26 1.46
C GLN A 13 9.90 18.83 0.71
N GLN A 14 9.48 19.58 -0.33
CA GLN A 14 8.31 19.21 -1.13
C GLN A 14 8.58 17.98 -1.99
N VAL A 15 9.78 17.86 -2.57
CA VAL A 15 10.21 16.69 -3.33
C VAL A 15 10.19 15.43 -2.45
N LEU A 16 10.73 15.52 -1.23
CA LEU A 16 10.72 14.42 -0.25
C LEU A 16 9.30 14.01 0.15
N ARG A 17 8.41 14.97 0.34
CA ARG A 17 7.00 14.68 0.65
C ARG A 17 6.29 13.95 -0.50
N ARG A 18 6.56 14.33 -1.75
CA ARG A 18 6.02 13.63 -2.93
C ARG A 18 6.58 12.22 -3.05
N LEU A 19 7.87 12.05 -2.81
CA LEU A 19 8.51 10.73 -2.78
C LEU A 19 7.89 9.83 -1.71
N LYS A 20 7.73 10.33 -0.48
CA LYS A 20 7.09 9.58 0.61
C LYS A 20 5.66 9.15 0.25
N LYS A 21 4.85 10.07 -0.29
CA LYS A 21 3.49 9.75 -0.75
C LYS A 21 3.47 8.69 -1.84
N LEU A 22 4.41 8.73 -2.79
CA LEU A 22 4.52 7.71 -3.83
C LEU A 22 4.91 6.35 -3.25
N CYS A 23 5.87 6.29 -2.32
CA CYS A 23 6.23 5.06 -1.62
C CYS A 23 5.07 4.47 -0.81
N GLU A 24 4.26 5.31 -0.18
CA GLU A 24 3.06 4.89 0.55
C GLU A 24 1.97 4.39 -0.39
N ARG A 25 1.74 5.07 -1.52
CA ARG A 25 0.74 4.69 -2.54
C ARG A 25 1.07 3.35 -3.19
N GLU A 26 2.33 3.16 -3.59
CA GLU A 26 2.82 1.90 -4.15
C GLU A 26 2.88 0.78 -3.10
N GLY A 27 2.82 1.13 -1.81
CA GLY A 27 2.80 0.15 -0.73
C GLY A 27 4.11 -0.60 -0.55
N VAL A 28 5.23 -0.08 -1.09
CA VAL A 28 6.56 -0.73 -1.06
C VAL A 28 6.97 -1.09 0.37
N LEU A 29 6.76 -0.17 1.32
CA LEU A 29 7.06 -0.42 2.73
C LEU A 29 6.24 -1.58 3.32
N ARG A 30 4.99 -1.72 2.88
CA ARG A 30 4.10 -2.82 3.31
C ARG A 30 4.52 -4.14 2.69
N GLU A 31 4.97 -4.12 1.45
CA GLU A 31 5.48 -5.29 0.77
C GLU A 31 6.79 -5.77 1.38
N MET A 32 7.74 -4.87 1.64
CA MET A 32 8.99 -5.18 2.34
C MET A 32 8.73 -5.87 3.69
N LYS A 33 7.82 -5.33 4.50
CA LYS A 33 7.45 -5.96 5.79
C LYS A 33 6.77 -7.32 5.62
N ARG A 34 6.08 -7.56 4.50
CA ARG A 34 5.41 -8.83 4.20
C ARG A 34 6.41 -9.90 3.77
N THR A 35 7.43 -9.52 3.02
CA THR A 35 8.44 -10.45 2.47
C THR A 35 9.68 -10.58 3.36
N ALA A 36 9.79 -9.79 4.42
CA ALA A 36 10.91 -9.84 5.37
C ALA A 36 11.10 -11.21 6.05
N TYR A 37 10.08 -12.05 6.08
CA TYR A 37 10.14 -13.40 6.64
C TYR A 37 9.44 -14.40 5.71
N TYR A 38 9.85 -15.66 5.79
CA TYR A 38 9.18 -16.72 5.09
C TYR A 38 7.76 -16.92 5.65
N GLU A 39 6.77 -16.79 4.78
CA GLU A 39 5.39 -17.16 5.07
C GLU A 39 5.05 -18.44 4.31
N LYS A 40 4.66 -19.49 5.05
CA LYS A 40 4.21 -20.77 4.49
C LYS A 40 3.07 -20.55 3.48
N PRO A 41 3.03 -21.30 2.35
CA PRO A 41 1.99 -21.13 1.34
C PRO A 41 0.55 -21.23 1.86
N SER A 42 0.29 -22.09 2.86
CA SER A 42 -1.01 -22.20 3.52
C SER A 42 -1.42 -20.91 4.23
N ASP A 43 -0.50 -20.30 4.97
CA ASP A 43 -0.78 -19.07 5.72
C ASP A 43 -0.97 -17.88 4.79
N ARG A 44 -0.18 -17.83 3.71
CA ARG A 44 -0.36 -16.83 2.64
C ARG A 44 -1.75 -16.92 2.01
N ARG A 45 -2.21 -18.13 1.67
CA ARG A 45 -3.58 -18.35 1.14
C ARG A 45 -4.64 -17.92 2.14
N ARG A 46 -4.51 -18.31 3.42
CA ARG A 46 -5.45 -17.95 4.49
C ARG A 46 -5.49 -16.43 4.73
N ARG A 47 -4.35 -15.74 4.67
CA ARG A 47 -4.25 -14.28 4.79
C ARG A 47 -4.95 -13.58 3.63
N ASN A 48 -4.73 -14.05 2.40
CA ASN A 48 -5.35 -13.48 1.20
C ASN A 48 -6.88 -13.64 1.21
N PHE A 49 -7.39 -14.82 1.57
CA PHE A 49 -8.83 -15.05 1.71
C PHE A 49 -9.49 -14.11 2.72
N ARG A 50 -8.88 -13.96 3.92
CA ARG A 50 -9.39 -13.03 4.94
C ARG A 50 -9.37 -11.57 4.47
N LYS A 51 -8.34 -11.15 3.73
CA LYS A 51 -8.26 -9.80 3.16
C LYS A 51 -9.36 -9.56 2.13
N ALA A 52 -9.61 -10.53 1.25
CA ALA A 52 -10.70 -10.45 0.27
C ALA A 52 -12.06 -10.34 0.96
N ARG A 53 -12.33 -11.20 1.95
CA ARG A 53 -13.59 -11.16 2.73
C ARG A 53 -13.78 -9.81 3.43
N ARG A 54 -12.73 -9.28 4.08
CA ARG A 54 -12.79 -7.95 4.72
C ARG A 54 -13.03 -6.83 3.71
N ARG A 55 -12.47 -6.93 2.49
CA ARG A 55 -12.69 -5.94 1.43
C ARG A 55 -14.15 -5.96 0.96
N LEU A 56 -14.71 -7.14 0.76
CA LEU A 56 -16.12 -7.31 0.38
C LEU A 56 -17.06 -6.77 1.46
N GLN A 57 -16.82 -7.12 2.73
CA GLN A 57 -17.60 -6.60 3.86
C GLN A 57 -17.59 -5.07 3.94
N LYS A 58 -16.44 -4.44 3.66
CA LYS A 58 -16.35 -2.98 3.60
C LYS A 58 -17.14 -2.37 2.45
N MET A 59 -17.13 -3.00 1.27
CA MET A 59 -17.90 -2.54 0.11
C MET A 59 -19.41 -2.60 0.38
N LEU A 60 -19.89 -3.72 0.93
CA LEU A 60 -21.30 -3.88 1.29
C LEU A 60 -21.70 -2.86 2.37
N ALA A 61 -20.85 -2.63 3.38
CA ALA A 61 -21.11 -1.63 4.41
C ALA A 61 -21.19 -0.20 3.84
N THR A 62 -20.39 0.13 2.82
CA THR A 62 -20.49 1.43 2.15
C THR A 62 -21.76 1.56 1.30
N GLU A 63 -22.21 0.46 0.68
CA GLU A 63 -23.46 0.43 -0.11
C GLU A 63 -24.71 0.55 0.77
N THR A 64 -24.70 -0.01 1.98
CA THR A 64 -25.85 0.06 2.90
C THR A 64 -26.03 1.41 3.60
N VAL A 65 -25.04 2.31 3.52
CA VAL A 65 -25.03 3.61 4.21
C VAL A 65 -25.26 4.78 3.23
N SER A 66 -25.42 4.49 1.93
CA SER A 66 -25.89 5.44 0.91
C SER A 66 -27.39 5.30 0.71
#